data_AF-A0A958KV46-F1
#
_entry.id   AF-A0A958KV46-F1
#
_cell.length_a   1.000
_cell.length_b   1.000
_cell.length_c   1.000
_cell.angle_alpha   90.00
_cell.angle_beta   90.00
_cell.angle_gamma   90.00
#
_symmetry.space_group_name_H-M   'P 1'
#
loop_
_entity.id
_entity.type
_entity.pdbx_description
1 polymer ?
#
loop_
_entity_poly.entity_id
_entity_poly.type
_entity_poly.pdbx_seq_one_letter_code
_entity_poly.pdbx_strand_id
1 'polypeptide(L)'
;MSIKSIVYFTFFILVAQSSFAADPAFEGYYKFILGGQHSGYVVQRFEINDAKKQMTSTYYVFVKTPSGSTTESLVAKSDLSFEPISYQYSALVDGKMKSVDATFKNKKMTAKMTDNGKTQSVILNVPQNGFLSTFLNYVMLKNGLMVGKNYEYYALAEESPACFKGDKNCKATDVGFIKGTAGIKAEQKVGAVDAYKVDFNYKGVSFIGLLSHAGETLGSISPMQEASTELVSSRQAAVGAFPFKEKHIRALFGDIPAGKKNALNITAAAPSMPPPEQAPVPMK
;
A
#
# COMPACT_ATOMS: atom_id res chain seq x y z
N MET A 1 2.75 72.05 -8.28
CA MET A 1 1.48 71.34 -8.57
C MET A 1 1.66 70.61 -9.89
N SER A 2 1.89 69.30 -9.87
CA SER A 2 2.07 68.50 -11.09
C SER A 2 1.67 67.05 -10.83
N ILE A 3 0.81 66.54 -11.71
CA ILE A 3 0.29 65.18 -11.78
C ILE A 3 1.32 64.35 -12.56
N LYS A 4 1.77 63.19 -12.03
CA LYS A 4 2.06 61.99 -12.85
C LYS A 4 1.86 60.70 -12.03
N SER A 5 1.05 59.84 -12.61
CA SER A 5 0.61 58.50 -12.22
C SER A 5 1.73 57.50 -11.96
N ILE A 6 1.56 56.59 -11.00
CA ILE A 6 2.10 55.22 -11.04
C ILE A 6 1.04 54.25 -10.53
N VAL A 7 0.52 53.45 -11.47
CA VAL A 7 -0.32 52.27 -11.25
C VAL A 7 0.60 51.14 -10.80
N TYR A 8 0.37 50.58 -9.62
CA TYR A 8 1.08 49.38 -9.17
C TYR A 8 0.44 48.14 -9.83
N PHE A 9 1.17 47.59 -10.80
CA PHE A 9 0.89 46.30 -11.42
C PHE A 9 1.22 45.20 -10.40
N THR A 10 0.19 44.61 -9.79
CA THR A 10 0.35 43.47 -8.88
C THR A 10 0.49 42.22 -9.73
N PHE A 11 1.72 41.71 -9.87
CA PHE A 11 2.00 40.45 -10.55
C PHE A 11 1.66 39.29 -9.61
N PHE A 12 0.43 38.77 -9.71
CA PHE A 12 0.03 37.53 -9.08
C PHE A 12 0.69 36.38 -9.87
N ILE A 13 1.87 35.92 -9.45
CA ILE A 13 2.41 34.65 -9.94
C ILE A 13 1.55 33.55 -9.35
N LEU A 14 0.51 33.17 -10.10
CA LEU A 14 -0.12 31.87 -9.96
C LEU A 14 0.94 30.83 -10.33
N VAL A 15 1.74 30.40 -9.36
CA VAL A 15 2.57 29.20 -9.51
C VAL A 15 1.57 28.07 -9.61
N ALA A 16 1.19 27.74 -10.85
CA ALA A 16 0.63 26.46 -11.17
C ALA A 16 1.66 25.45 -10.69
N GLN A 17 1.41 24.84 -9.54
CA GLN A 17 2.13 23.65 -9.14
C GLN A 17 1.73 22.60 -10.15
N SER A 18 2.48 22.52 -11.25
CA SER A 18 2.53 21.37 -12.12
C SER A 18 2.88 20.21 -11.21
N SER A 19 1.84 19.52 -10.77
CA SER A 19 1.96 18.21 -10.17
C SER A 19 2.42 17.32 -11.31
N PHE A 20 3.73 17.33 -11.58
CA PHE A 20 4.35 16.22 -12.29
C PHE A 20 4.09 15.02 -11.39
N ALA A 21 3.00 14.30 -11.68
CA ALA A 21 2.76 12.99 -11.13
C ALA A 21 4.00 12.18 -11.50
N ALA A 22 4.74 11.74 -10.49
CA ALA A 22 5.90 10.90 -10.72
C ALA A 22 5.41 9.65 -11.46
N ASP A 23 6.13 9.21 -12.49
CA ASP A 23 5.78 7.99 -13.22
C ASP A 23 5.73 6.82 -12.20
N PRO A 24 4.58 6.15 -12.01
CA PRO A 24 4.41 5.20 -10.91
C PRO A 24 5.42 4.06 -11.01
N ALA A 25 5.97 3.57 -9.91
CA ALA A 25 6.81 2.37 -9.92
C ALA A 25 5.97 1.12 -10.27
N PHE A 26 4.71 1.11 -9.86
CA PHE A 26 3.73 0.10 -10.17
C PHE A 26 2.32 0.69 -10.14
N GLU A 27 1.44 0.17 -10.99
CA GLU A 27 0.01 0.45 -10.95
C GLU A 27 -0.80 -0.72 -11.48
N GLY A 28 -1.79 -1.18 -10.71
CA GLY A 28 -2.57 -2.37 -11.02
C GLY A 28 -4.02 -2.29 -10.57
N TYR A 29 -4.88 -2.98 -11.34
CA TYR A 29 -6.24 -3.29 -10.95
C TYR A 29 -6.37 -4.78 -10.72
N TYR A 30 -7.03 -5.15 -9.62
CA TYR A 30 -7.25 -6.53 -9.26
C TYR A 30 -8.74 -6.83 -9.21
N LYS A 31 -9.11 -8.01 -9.70
CA LYS A 31 -10.38 -8.63 -9.39
C LYS A 31 -10.32 -9.15 -7.96
N PHE A 32 -11.31 -8.83 -7.14
CA PHE A 32 -11.47 -9.41 -5.81
C PHE A 32 -12.47 -10.56 -5.90
N ILE A 33 -12.06 -11.74 -5.44
CA ILE A 33 -12.84 -12.97 -5.50
C ILE A 33 -13.14 -13.40 -4.07
N LEU A 34 -14.40 -13.72 -3.78
CA LEU A 34 -14.85 -14.23 -2.48
C LEU A 34 -15.78 -15.44 -2.74
N GLY A 35 -15.48 -16.58 -2.10
CA GLY A 35 -16.25 -17.82 -2.32
C GLY A 35 -16.25 -18.26 -3.79
N GLY A 36 -15.17 -17.98 -4.53
CA GLY A 36 -15.06 -18.26 -5.96
C GLY A 36 -15.82 -17.28 -6.88
N GLN A 37 -16.51 -16.27 -6.34
CA GLN A 37 -17.26 -15.30 -7.12
C GLN A 37 -16.52 -13.97 -7.21
N HIS A 38 -16.65 -13.28 -8.35
CA HIS A 38 -16.18 -11.91 -8.47
C HIS A 38 -17.03 -11.01 -7.57
N SER A 39 -16.43 -10.49 -6.51
CA SER A 39 -17.10 -9.75 -5.43
C SER A 39 -16.60 -8.32 -5.26
N GLY A 40 -15.68 -7.85 -6.09
CA GLY A 40 -15.21 -6.48 -6.01
C GLY A 40 -13.88 -6.27 -6.71
N TYR A 41 -13.19 -5.20 -6.34
CA TYR A 41 -11.94 -4.83 -6.98
C TYR A 41 -10.97 -4.13 -6.03
N VAL A 42 -9.69 -4.19 -6.39
CA VAL A 42 -8.63 -3.39 -5.78
C VAL A 42 -7.98 -2.52 -6.84
N VAL A 43 -7.66 -1.28 -6.49
CA VAL A 43 -6.79 -0.41 -7.28
C VAL A 43 -5.58 -0.12 -6.41
N GLN A 44 -4.37 -0.30 -6.93
CA GLN A 44 -3.14 -0.08 -6.18
C GLN A 44 -2.12 0.65 -7.04
N ARG A 45 -1.39 1.58 -6.43
CA ARG A 45 -0.27 2.30 -7.02
C ARG A 45 0.88 2.40 -6.04
N PHE A 46 2.09 2.17 -6.53
CA PHE A 46 3.31 2.55 -5.84
C PHE A 46 4.01 3.64 -6.63
N GLU A 47 4.49 4.66 -5.93
CA GLU A 47 5.19 5.81 -6.52
C GLU A 47 6.52 6.03 -5.80
N ILE A 48 7.57 6.27 -6.57
CA ILE A 48 8.87 6.69 -6.04
C ILE A 48 9.04 8.17 -6.36
N ASN A 49 9.21 8.97 -5.32
CA ASN A 49 9.58 10.37 -5.44
C ASN A 49 11.08 10.51 -5.16
N ASP A 50 11.88 10.51 -6.23
CA ASP A 50 13.34 10.59 -6.12
C ASP A 50 13.83 11.89 -5.50
N ALA A 51 13.13 13.00 -5.74
CA ALA A 51 13.47 14.30 -5.19
C ALA A 51 13.31 14.33 -3.65
N LYS A 52 12.29 13.66 -3.14
CA LYS A 52 12.04 13.53 -1.69
C LYS A 52 12.67 12.28 -1.08
N LYS A 53 13.22 11.37 -1.90
CA LYS A 53 13.67 10.03 -1.51
C LYS A 53 12.59 9.27 -0.73
N GLN A 54 11.38 9.30 -1.26
CA GLN A 54 10.19 8.71 -0.63
C GLN A 54 9.50 7.71 -1.54
N MET A 55 8.93 6.69 -0.93
CA MET A 55 8.02 5.76 -1.57
C MET A 55 6.61 5.97 -1.02
N THR A 56 5.62 5.98 -1.91
CA THR A 56 4.20 6.07 -1.55
C THR A 56 3.48 4.80 -2.01
N SER A 57 2.70 4.21 -1.13
CA SER A 57 1.72 3.16 -1.45
C SER A 57 0.33 3.75 -1.32
N THR A 58 -0.46 3.64 -2.39
CA THR A 58 -1.86 4.06 -2.39
C THR A 58 -2.71 2.90 -2.87
N TYR A 59 -3.76 2.55 -2.11
CA TYR A 59 -4.75 1.58 -2.59
C TYR A 59 -6.17 1.96 -2.24
N TYR A 60 -7.09 1.44 -3.04
CA TYR A 60 -8.53 1.44 -2.78
C TYR A 60 -9.08 0.03 -2.99
N VAL A 61 -9.91 -0.42 -2.06
CA VAL A 61 -10.62 -1.70 -2.13
C VAL A 61 -12.12 -1.43 -2.10
N PHE A 62 -12.86 -2.12 -2.96
CA PHE A 62 -14.31 -2.26 -2.86
C PHE A 62 -14.63 -3.76 -2.85
N VAL A 63 -15.40 -4.22 -1.87
CA VAL A 63 -15.92 -5.59 -1.80
C VAL A 63 -17.42 -5.54 -1.50
N LYS A 64 -18.19 -6.29 -2.29
CA LYS A 64 -19.61 -6.55 -2.08
C LYS A 64 -19.77 -7.91 -1.42
N THR A 65 -20.48 -7.94 -0.30
CA THR A 65 -20.89 -9.17 0.39
C THR A 65 -22.42 -9.28 0.38
N PRO A 66 -22.99 -10.44 0.75
CA PRO A 66 -24.43 -10.54 0.98
C PRO A 66 -24.93 -9.57 2.06
N SER A 67 -24.11 -9.29 3.08
CA SER A 67 -24.46 -8.40 4.20
C SER A 67 -24.38 -6.91 3.87
N GLY A 68 -23.66 -6.52 2.82
CA GLY A 68 -23.40 -5.12 2.57
C GLY A 68 -22.28 -4.88 1.57
N SER A 69 -21.49 -3.85 1.83
CA SER A 69 -20.29 -3.55 1.05
C SER A 69 -19.25 -2.95 1.97
N THR A 70 -18.02 -3.36 1.74
CA THR A 70 -16.84 -2.79 2.38
C THR A 70 -16.10 -1.93 1.38
N THR A 71 -15.69 -0.74 1.81
CA THR A 71 -14.68 0.04 1.09
C THR A 71 -13.52 0.34 2.01
N GLU A 72 -12.30 0.22 1.51
CA GLU A 72 -11.07 0.52 2.23
C GLU A 72 -10.16 1.38 1.37
N SER A 73 -9.37 2.23 2.00
CA SER A 73 -8.31 2.98 1.33
C SER A 73 -7.12 3.23 2.24
N LEU A 74 -5.95 3.35 1.60
CA LEU A 74 -4.70 3.69 2.25
C LEU A 74 -3.92 4.68 1.38
N VAL A 75 -3.28 5.65 2.03
CA VAL A 75 -2.11 6.37 1.51
C VAL A 75 -1.02 6.25 2.56
N ALA A 76 0.03 5.49 2.27
CA ALA A 76 1.17 5.27 3.16
C ALA A 76 2.45 5.77 2.52
N LYS A 77 3.34 6.33 3.33
CA LYS A 77 4.63 6.90 2.91
C LYS A 77 5.76 6.34 3.76
N SER A 78 6.84 6.00 3.09
CA SER A 78 8.12 5.65 3.70
C SER A 78 9.27 6.35 2.97
N ASP A 79 10.45 6.36 3.56
CA ASP A 79 11.67 6.65 2.79
C ASP A 79 12.08 5.44 1.93
N LEU A 80 13.12 5.57 1.11
CA LEU A 80 13.62 4.44 0.29
C LEU A 80 14.29 3.32 1.10
N SER A 81 14.47 3.50 2.41
CA SER A 81 14.90 2.47 3.35
C SER A 81 13.72 1.73 4.02
N PHE A 82 12.49 2.14 3.69
CA PHE A 82 11.23 1.69 4.28
C PHE A 82 11.01 2.16 5.73
N GLU A 83 11.74 3.19 6.18
CA GLU A 83 11.41 3.87 7.43
C GLU A 83 10.07 4.59 7.27
N PRO A 84 9.08 4.32 8.14
CA PRO A 84 7.75 4.89 8.01
C PRO A 84 7.76 6.41 8.23
N ILE A 85 7.00 7.14 7.41
CA ILE A 85 6.86 8.61 7.50
C ILE A 85 5.44 8.98 7.94
N SER A 86 4.43 8.41 7.28
CA SER A 86 3.02 8.65 7.59
C SER A 86 2.14 7.61 6.94
N TYR A 87 0.93 7.41 7.46
CA TYR A 87 -0.15 6.82 6.67
C TYR A 87 -1.52 7.39 7.05
N GLN A 88 -2.44 7.29 6.10
CA GLN A 88 -3.86 7.55 6.29
C GLN A 88 -4.63 6.34 5.80
N TYR A 89 -5.31 5.68 6.73
CA TYR A 89 -6.17 4.53 6.48
C TYR A 89 -7.64 4.94 6.69
N SER A 90 -8.52 4.45 5.84
CA SER A 90 -9.96 4.51 6.10
C SER A 90 -10.68 3.26 5.62
N ALA A 91 -11.70 2.87 6.36
CA ALA A 91 -12.62 1.82 5.96
C ALA A 91 -14.06 2.20 6.30
N LEU A 92 -14.98 1.72 5.47
CA LEU A 92 -16.41 1.72 5.70
C LEU A 92 -16.89 0.29 5.55
N VAL A 93 -17.14 -0.37 6.67
CA VAL A 93 -17.60 -1.77 6.73
C VAL A 93 -19.04 -1.75 7.22
N ASP A 94 -19.98 -2.11 6.35
CA ASP A 94 -21.41 -2.14 6.67
C ASP A 94 -21.92 -0.84 7.32
N GLY A 95 -21.46 0.30 6.78
CA GLY A 95 -21.81 1.63 7.26
C GLY A 95 -21.03 2.14 8.48
N LYS A 96 -20.21 1.29 9.11
CA LYS A 96 -19.35 1.67 10.23
C LYS A 96 -18.01 2.19 9.71
N MET A 97 -17.71 3.44 10.02
CA MET A 97 -16.47 4.09 9.62
C MET A 97 -15.35 3.77 10.60
N LYS A 98 -14.19 3.40 10.07
CA LYS A 98 -12.92 3.34 10.78
C LYS A 98 -11.90 4.20 10.05
N SER A 99 -11.08 4.95 10.76
CA SER A 99 -9.94 5.65 10.16
C SER A 99 -8.75 5.70 11.09
N VAL A 100 -7.56 5.84 10.51
CA VAL A 100 -6.32 6.04 11.23
C VAL A 100 -5.48 7.05 10.48
N ASP A 101 -5.12 8.14 11.15
CA ASP A 101 -4.17 9.14 10.67
C ASP A 101 -2.91 9.07 11.51
N ALA A 102 -1.80 8.62 10.92
CA ALA A 102 -0.55 8.39 11.63
C ALA A 102 0.63 9.16 11.04
N THR A 103 1.50 9.64 11.91
CA THR A 103 2.78 10.27 11.56
C THR A 103 3.90 9.66 12.40
N PHE A 104 5.11 9.65 11.83
CA PHE A 104 6.28 9.04 12.44
C PHE A 104 7.37 10.09 12.61
N LYS A 105 7.92 10.19 13.82
CA LYS A 105 9.03 11.10 14.14
C LYS A 105 9.84 10.53 15.30
N ASN A 106 11.17 10.60 15.20
CA ASN A 106 12.08 10.18 16.27
C ASN A 106 11.79 8.75 16.78
N LYS A 107 11.60 7.79 15.86
CA LYS A 107 11.24 6.38 16.16
C LYS A 107 9.96 6.22 17.01
N LYS A 108 9.05 7.19 16.93
CA LYS A 108 7.72 7.12 17.53
C LYS A 108 6.66 7.35 16.47
N MET A 109 5.63 6.54 16.51
CA MET A 109 4.38 6.77 15.79
C MET A 109 3.42 7.52 16.70
N THR A 110 2.78 8.56 16.17
CA THR A 110 1.58 9.16 16.77
C THR A 110 0.43 8.95 15.81
N ALA A 111 -0.64 8.30 16.26
CA ALA A 111 -1.83 8.04 15.45
C ALA A 111 -3.10 8.58 16.12
N LYS A 112 -3.99 9.15 15.32
CA LYS A 112 -5.38 9.42 15.67
C LYS A 112 -6.25 8.35 15.02
N MET A 113 -6.86 7.50 15.84
CA MET A 113 -7.80 6.49 15.38
C MET A 113 -9.21 6.99 15.59
N THR A 114 -10.08 6.77 14.61
CA THR A 114 -11.53 7.01 14.70
C THR A 114 -12.27 5.71 14.41
N ASP A 115 -13.21 5.34 15.28
CA ASP A 115 -14.10 4.20 15.07
C ASP A 115 -15.53 4.63 15.41
N ASN A 116 -16.37 4.71 14.38
CA ASN A 116 -17.77 5.13 14.45
C ASN A 116 -17.98 6.42 15.28
N GLY A 117 -17.16 7.44 15.00
CA GLY A 117 -17.19 8.74 15.67
C GLY A 117 -16.43 8.82 16.99
N LYS A 118 -16.02 7.69 17.58
CA LYS A 118 -15.15 7.67 18.77
C LYS A 118 -13.71 7.85 18.34
N THR A 119 -12.97 8.73 19.01
CA THR A 119 -11.57 9.00 18.68
C THR A 119 -10.65 8.60 19.82
N GLN A 120 -9.45 8.13 19.48
CA GLN A 120 -8.36 7.92 20.44
C GLN A 120 -7.02 8.30 19.82
N SER A 121 -6.12 8.83 20.65
CA SER A 121 -4.73 9.05 20.27
C SER A 121 -3.86 7.94 20.81
N VAL A 122 -2.95 7.45 19.98
CA VAL A 122 -2.07 6.33 20.26
C VAL A 122 -0.64 6.76 19.97
N ILE A 123 0.28 6.41 20.87
CA ILE A 123 1.71 6.58 20.67
C ILE A 123 2.37 5.21 20.78
N LEU A 124 3.13 4.81 19.76
CA LEU A 124 3.89 3.57 19.75
C LEU A 124 5.36 3.85 19.47
N ASN A 125 6.25 3.06 20.07
CA ASN A 125 7.65 3.04 19.66
C ASN A 125 7.76 2.22 18.36
N VAL A 126 8.56 2.71 17.42
CA VAL A 126 8.90 2.00 16.17
C VAL A 126 10.11 1.13 16.47
N PRO A 127 10.02 -0.20 16.36
CA PRO A 127 11.17 -1.07 16.57
C PRO A 127 12.21 -0.87 15.47
N GLN A 128 13.43 -1.33 15.72
CA GLN A 128 14.45 -1.39 14.68
C GLN A 128 13.94 -2.24 13.51
N ASN A 129 14.13 -1.75 12.28
CA ASN A 129 13.62 -2.36 11.04
C ASN A 129 12.09 -2.53 10.98
N GLY A 130 11.33 -1.81 11.82
CA GLY A 130 9.87 -1.75 11.73
C GLY A 130 9.42 -0.92 10.53
N PHE A 131 8.50 -1.46 9.72
CA PHE A 131 7.94 -0.79 8.54
C PHE A 131 6.41 -0.94 8.45
N LEU A 132 5.77 -0.25 7.50
CA LEU A 132 4.33 -0.37 7.24
C LEU A 132 4.04 -1.57 6.34
N SER A 133 3.09 -2.42 6.72
CA SER A 133 2.89 -3.74 6.09
C SER A 133 2.66 -3.66 4.58
N THR A 134 2.07 -2.57 4.07
CA THR A 134 1.87 -2.36 2.63
C THR A 134 3.16 -2.39 1.79
N PHE A 135 4.33 -2.15 2.39
CA PHE A 135 5.63 -2.14 1.69
C PHE A 135 6.35 -3.48 1.73
N LEU A 136 5.77 -4.53 2.33
CA LEU A 136 6.42 -5.83 2.55
C LEU A 136 7.07 -6.41 1.29
N ASN A 137 6.39 -6.35 0.14
CA ASN A 137 6.93 -6.91 -1.10
C ASN A 137 8.20 -6.21 -1.57
N TYR A 138 8.27 -4.88 -1.42
CA TYR A 138 9.47 -4.11 -1.76
C TYR A 138 10.59 -4.29 -0.74
N VAL A 139 10.25 -4.50 0.54
CA VAL A 139 11.22 -4.92 1.56
C VAL A 139 11.83 -6.27 1.18
N MET A 140 11.00 -7.25 0.80
CA MET A 140 11.49 -8.55 0.34
C MET A 140 12.33 -8.44 -0.93
N LEU A 141 11.90 -7.62 -1.90
CA LEU A 141 12.63 -7.37 -3.14
C LEU A 141 14.01 -6.76 -2.89
N LYS A 142 14.11 -5.76 -2.00
CA LYS A 142 15.39 -5.15 -1.61
C LYS A 142 16.34 -6.18 -1.00
N ASN A 143 15.80 -7.13 -0.26
CA ASN A 143 16.58 -8.22 0.31
C ASN A 143 16.86 -9.35 -0.70
N GLY A 144 16.30 -9.30 -1.92
CA GLY A 144 16.45 -10.26 -3.01
C GLY A 144 15.51 -11.45 -2.88
N LEU A 145 14.76 -11.77 -3.94
CA LEU A 145 13.77 -12.85 -4.04
C LEU A 145 14.42 -14.13 -4.60
N MET A 146 14.24 -15.27 -3.93
CA MET A 146 14.78 -16.58 -4.35
C MET A 146 14.00 -17.72 -3.71
N VAL A 147 13.75 -18.80 -4.45
CA VAL A 147 13.13 -20.03 -3.92
C VAL A 147 13.91 -20.59 -2.73
N GLY A 148 13.19 -21.01 -1.69
CA GLY A 148 13.74 -21.53 -0.44
C GLY A 148 14.10 -20.46 0.59
N LYS A 149 14.11 -19.17 0.20
CA LYS A 149 14.43 -18.08 1.11
C LYS A 149 13.27 -17.76 2.04
N ASN A 150 13.59 -17.55 3.32
CA ASN A 150 12.65 -17.11 4.35
C ASN A 150 13.05 -15.73 4.86
N TYR A 151 12.04 -14.95 5.23
CA TYR A 151 12.17 -13.59 5.77
C TYR A 151 11.43 -13.55 7.09
N GLU A 152 12.07 -12.99 8.11
CA GLU A 152 11.39 -12.51 9.30
C GLU A 152 11.30 -11.00 9.23
N TYR A 153 10.14 -10.45 9.58
CA TYR A 153 9.90 -9.01 9.50
C TYR A 153 9.09 -8.50 10.68
N TYR A 154 9.19 -7.20 10.96
CA TYR A 154 8.35 -6.49 11.91
C TYR A 154 7.55 -5.44 11.15
N ALA A 155 6.25 -5.65 11.05
CA ALA A 155 5.38 -4.76 10.29
C ALA A 155 4.25 -4.22 11.18
N LEU A 156 3.79 -3.01 10.88
CA LEU A 156 2.57 -2.43 11.43
C LEU A 156 1.44 -2.65 10.43
N ALA A 157 0.33 -3.20 10.90
CA ALA A 157 -0.92 -3.28 10.14
C ALA A 157 -1.65 -1.92 10.24
N GLU A 158 -1.75 -1.22 9.11
CA GLU A 158 -2.23 0.17 9.03
C GLU A 158 -3.71 0.31 9.43
N GLU A 159 -4.49 -0.77 9.34
CA GLU A 159 -5.90 -0.81 9.71
C GLU A 159 -6.14 -0.84 11.22
N SER A 160 -5.17 -1.32 12.01
CA SER A 160 -5.33 -1.57 13.45
C SER A 160 -4.02 -1.41 14.24
N PRO A 161 -3.49 -0.19 14.40
CA PRO A 161 -2.23 0.01 15.11
C PRO A 161 -2.33 -0.25 16.61
N ALA A 162 -3.51 -0.14 17.23
CA ALA A 162 -3.74 -0.37 18.65
C ALA A 162 -5.19 -0.80 18.91
N CYS A 163 -5.43 -1.33 20.10
CA CYS A 163 -6.78 -1.60 20.57
C CYS A 163 -7.49 -0.30 20.95
N PHE A 164 -8.80 -0.23 20.74
CA PHE A 164 -9.61 0.80 21.38
C PHE A 164 -9.71 0.54 22.88
N LYS A 165 -9.60 1.60 23.68
CA LYS A 165 -9.77 1.48 25.14
C LYS A 165 -11.13 0.86 25.46
N GLY A 166 -11.13 -0.30 26.12
CA GLY A 166 -12.32 -1.04 26.50
C GLY A 166 -12.82 -2.06 25.48
N ASP A 167 -12.14 -2.23 24.34
CA ASP A 167 -12.41 -3.33 23.42
C ASP A 167 -11.87 -4.64 24.03
N LYS A 168 -12.80 -5.53 24.40
CA LYS A 168 -12.48 -6.84 25.00
C LYS A 168 -12.07 -7.89 23.97
N ASN A 169 -12.34 -7.65 22.70
CA ASN A 169 -12.05 -8.58 21.61
C ASN A 169 -10.70 -8.29 20.94
N CYS A 170 -10.14 -7.10 21.19
CA CYS A 170 -8.82 -6.76 20.69
C CYS A 170 -7.72 -7.42 21.54
N LYS A 171 -6.89 -8.23 20.89
CA LYS A 171 -5.74 -8.88 21.53
C LYS A 171 -4.49 -8.04 21.30
N ALA A 172 -3.65 -7.92 22.33
CA ALA A 172 -2.38 -7.22 22.23
C ALA A 172 -1.45 -7.81 21.15
N THR A 173 -1.63 -9.10 20.81
CA THR A 173 -0.90 -9.80 19.74
C THR A 173 -1.32 -9.38 18.33
N ASP A 174 -2.43 -8.64 18.20
CA ASP A 174 -3.06 -8.33 16.91
C ASP A 174 -2.83 -6.87 16.50
N VAL A 175 -2.10 -6.10 17.32
CA VAL A 175 -1.88 -4.67 17.15
C VAL A 175 -0.42 -4.28 17.35
N GLY A 176 -0.04 -3.09 16.88
CA GLY A 176 1.31 -2.58 16.91
C GLY A 176 2.21 -3.20 15.85
N PHE A 177 3.53 -3.11 16.06
CA PHE A 177 4.51 -3.75 15.19
C PHE A 177 4.63 -5.23 15.57
N ILE A 178 4.22 -6.09 14.66
CA ILE A 178 4.07 -7.53 14.88
C ILE A 178 5.09 -8.26 14.01
N LYS A 179 5.70 -9.29 14.60
CA LYS A 179 6.58 -10.18 13.86
C LYS A 179 5.75 -11.01 12.87
N GLY A 180 6.18 -11.05 11.62
CA GLY A 180 5.65 -11.94 10.59
C GLY A 180 6.76 -12.70 9.89
N THR A 181 6.36 -13.67 9.07
CA THR A 181 7.28 -14.45 8.25
C THR A 181 6.79 -14.55 6.82
N ALA A 182 7.71 -14.53 5.87
CA ALA A 182 7.43 -14.83 4.47
C ALA A 182 8.41 -15.92 3.99
N GLY A 183 7.95 -16.89 3.21
CA GLY A 183 8.79 -17.93 2.64
C GLY A 183 8.49 -18.11 1.16
N ILE A 184 9.52 -17.98 0.30
CA ILE A 184 9.38 -18.21 -1.13
C ILE A 184 9.46 -19.72 -1.38
N LYS A 185 8.34 -20.32 -1.79
CA LYS A 185 8.20 -21.77 -1.85
C LYS A 185 8.55 -22.36 -3.21
N ALA A 186 8.16 -21.66 -4.27
CA ALA A 186 8.34 -22.14 -5.63
C ALA A 186 8.27 -20.98 -6.62
N GLU A 187 8.74 -21.22 -7.83
CA GLU A 187 8.35 -20.45 -9.01
C GLU A 187 7.19 -21.13 -9.72
N GLN A 188 6.31 -20.33 -10.31
CA GLN A 188 5.20 -20.78 -11.14
C GLN A 188 4.82 -19.71 -12.15
N LYS A 189 4.02 -20.09 -13.14
CA LYS A 189 3.44 -19.14 -14.09
C LYS A 189 2.09 -18.64 -13.60
N VAL A 190 1.89 -17.33 -13.68
CA VAL A 190 0.58 -16.67 -13.55
C VAL A 190 0.26 -16.08 -14.91
N GLY A 191 -0.54 -16.82 -15.69
CA GLY A 191 -0.69 -16.55 -17.12
C GLY A 191 0.66 -16.67 -17.84
N ALA A 192 1.11 -15.57 -18.45
CA ALA A 192 2.40 -15.51 -19.15
C ALA A 192 3.56 -15.01 -18.28
N VAL A 193 3.31 -14.62 -17.02
CA VAL A 193 4.31 -14.00 -16.14
C VAL A 193 4.90 -15.06 -15.20
N ASP A 194 6.23 -15.13 -15.14
CA ASP A 194 6.93 -15.92 -14.12
C ASP A 194 6.85 -15.23 -12.75
N ALA A 195 6.50 -16.03 -11.73
CA ALA A 195 6.15 -15.52 -10.42
C ALA A 195 6.61 -16.46 -9.30
N TYR A 196 6.98 -15.86 -8.18
CA TYR A 196 7.20 -16.53 -6.92
C TYR A 196 5.88 -16.79 -6.21
N LYS A 197 5.67 -18.04 -5.79
CA LYS A 197 4.68 -18.40 -4.77
C LYS A 197 5.29 -18.15 -3.40
N VAL A 198 4.70 -17.23 -2.64
CA VAL A 198 5.19 -16.82 -1.32
C VAL A 198 4.14 -17.16 -0.28
N ASP A 199 4.52 -17.93 0.74
CA ASP A 199 3.69 -18.14 1.91
C ASP A 199 3.98 -17.06 2.94
N PHE A 200 2.97 -16.29 3.31
CA PHE A 200 3.02 -15.30 4.36
C PHE A 200 2.33 -15.82 5.62
N ASN A 201 2.89 -15.50 6.78
CA ASN A 201 2.21 -15.62 8.06
C ASN A 201 2.33 -14.29 8.82
N TYR A 202 1.19 -13.71 9.15
CA TYR A 202 1.10 -12.46 9.87
C TYR A 202 -0.10 -12.48 10.80
N LYS A 203 0.10 -12.12 12.08
CA LYS A 203 -0.94 -12.19 13.12
C LYS A 203 -1.57 -13.59 13.24
N GLY A 204 -0.78 -14.63 13.00
CA GLY A 204 -1.25 -16.03 12.99
C GLY A 204 -2.11 -16.41 11.78
N VAL A 205 -2.34 -15.49 10.84
CA VAL A 205 -3.09 -15.75 9.61
C VAL A 205 -2.10 -16.06 8.49
N SER A 206 -2.34 -17.17 7.79
CA SER A 206 -1.54 -17.57 6.63
C SER A 206 -2.24 -17.22 5.33
N PHE A 207 -1.50 -16.68 4.38
CA PHE A 207 -1.97 -16.41 3.02
C PHE A 207 -0.85 -16.61 2.02
N ILE A 208 -1.21 -16.84 0.76
CA ILE A 208 -0.28 -17.01 -0.35
C ILE A 208 -0.27 -15.71 -1.14
N GLY A 209 0.90 -15.19 -1.46
CA GLY A 209 1.06 -14.16 -2.49
C GLY A 209 1.74 -14.72 -3.73
N LEU A 210 1.41 -14.11 -4.86
CA LEU A 210 2.01 -14.37 -6.16
C LEU A 210 2.79 -13.13 -6.54
N LEU A 211 4.12 -13.17 -6.48
CA LEU A 211 4.95 -12.00 -6.74
C LEU A 211 5.73 -12.16 -8.04
N SER A 212 5.73 -11.13 -8.90
CA SER A 212 6.65 -11.10 -10.04
C SER A 212 8.11 -10.99 -9.57
N HIS A 213 9.06 -11.19 -10.48
CA HIS A 213 10.49 -10.97 -10.17
C HIS A 213 10.82 -9.52 -9.81
N ALA A 214 9.95 -8.56 -10.17
CA ALA A 214 10.05 -7.17 -9.77
C ALA A 214 9.35 -6.87 -8.42
N GLY A 215 8.90 -7.89 -7.68
CA GLY A 215 8.21 -7.72 -6.40
C GLY A 215 6.78 -7.20 -6.50
N GLU A 216 6.19 -7.20 -7.70
CA GLU A 216 4.81 -6.78 -7.92
C GLU A 216 3.85 -7.90 -7.54
N THR A 217 2.74 -7.58 -6.87
CA THR A 217 1.70 -8.57 -6.58
C THR A 217 0.92 -8.88 -7.84
N LEU A 218 0.90 -10.14 -8.26
CA LEU A 218 0.04 -10.67 -9.32
C LEU A 218 -1.27 -11.22 -8.77
N GLY A 219 -1.29 -11.55 -7.47
CA GLY A 219 -2.48 -12.00 -6.77
C GLY A 219 -2.17 -12.43 -5.34
N SER A 220 -3.22 -12.67 -4.59
CA SER A 220 -3.16 -13.20 -3.23
C SER A 220 -4.27 -14.23 -3.01
N ILE A 221 -4.04 -15.18 -2.12
CA ILE A 221 -5.00 -16.23 -1.77
C ILE A 221 -5.01 -16.36 -0.26
N SER A 222 -6.17 -16.18 0.35
CA SER A 222 -6.43 -16.36 1.77
C SER A 222 -7.43 -17.51 1.94
N PRO A 223 -6.96 -18.77 2.06
CA PRO A 223 -7.86 -19.93 2.11
C PRO A 223 -8.85 -19.86 3.27
N MET A 224 -8.41 -19.39 4.44
CA MET A 224 -9.26 -19.25 5.62
C MET A 224 -10.42 -18.27 5.44
N GLN A 225 -10.28 -17.31 4.52
CA GLN A 225 -11.29 -16.30 4.23
C GLN A 225 -12.05 -16.59 2.93
N GLU A 226 -11.71 -17.68 2.23
CA GLU A 226 -12.17 -17.99 0.87
C GLU A 226 -12.04 -16.78 -0.08
N ALA A 227 -10.99 -15.99 0.12
CA ALA A 227 -10.77 -14.73 -0.56
C ALA A 227 -9.49 -14.79 -1.40
N SER A 228 -9.52 -14.19 -2.58
CA SER A 228 -8.34 -14.02 -3.41
C SER A 228 -8.39 -12.74 -4.23
N THR A 229 -7.22 -12.27 -4.66
CA THR A 229 -7.08 -11.19 -5.64
C THR A 229 -6.33 -11.69 -6.86
N GLU A 230 -6.68 -11.16 -8.02
CA GLU A 230 -6.05 -11.47 -9.30
C GLU A 230 -5.78 -10.15 -10.03
N LEU A 231 -4.51 -9.86 -10.33
CA LEU A 231 -4.13 -8.74 -11.18
C LEU A 231 -4.70 -8.97 -12.58
N VAL A 232 -5.33 -7.97 -13.17
CA VAL A 232 -5.92 -8.06 -14.51
C VAL A 232 -5.43 -6.92 -15.40
N SER A 233 -5.49 -7.14 -16.72
CA SER A 233 -4.94 -6.23 -17.72
C SER A 233 -5.72 -4.91 -17.87
N SER A 234 -6.91 -4.79 -17.29
CA SER A 234 -7.72 -3.57 -17.42
C SER A 234 -8.63 -3.31 -16.22
N ARG A 235 -8.93 -2.02 -16.01
CA ARG A 235 -9.95 -1.57 -15.06
C ARG A 235 -11.29 -2.27 -15.28
N GLN A 236 -11.72 -2.45 -16.53
CA GLN A 236 -13.01 -3.07 -16.83
C GLN A 236 -13.09 -4.53 -16.35
N ALA A 237 -12.00 -5.29 -16.51
CA ALA A 237 -11.93 -6.68 -16.05
C ALA A 237 -11.95 -6.80 -14.52
N ALA A 238 -11.39 -5.81 -13.80
CA ALA A 238 -11.40 -5.77 -12.35
C ALA A 238 -12.73 -5.27 -11.79
N VAL A 239 -13.27 -4.17 -12.33
CA VAL A 239 -14.47 -3.52 -11.78
C VAL A 239 -15.74 -4.28 -12.18
N GLY A 240 -15.81 -4.80 -13.41
CA GLY A 240 -17.01 -5.48 -13.91
C GLY A 240 -18.27 -4.61 -13.77
N ALA A 241 -19.27 -5.13 -13.06
CA ALA A 241 -20.55 -4.46 -12.80
C ALA A 241 -20.56 -3.64 -11.49
N PHE A 242 -19.46 -3.59 -10.75
CA PHE A 242 -19.40 -2.90 -9.47
C PHE A 242 -19.31 -1.37 -9.64
N PRO A 243 -19.83 -0.58 -8.69
CA PRO A 243 -19.76 0.87 -8.77
C PRO A 243 -18.32 1.36 -8.70
N PHE A 244 -17.93 2.22 -9.63
CA PHE A 244 -16.60 2.85 -9.64
C PHE A 244 -16.69 4.32 -9.17
N LYS A 245 -16.24 4.59 -7.95
CA LYS A 245 -16.34 5.92 -7.32
C LYS A 245 -15.25 6.87 -7.83
N GLU A 246 -15.32 7.31 -9.09
CA GLU A 246 -14.27 8.12 -9.74
C GLU A 246 -13.81 9.33 -8.90
N LYS A 247 -14.75 10.10 -8.34
CA LYS A 247 -14.42 11.26 -7.50
C LYS A 247 -13.55 10.88 -6.29
N HIS A 248 -13.85 9.74 -5.67
CA HIS A 248 -13.08 9.26 -4.52
C HIS A 248 -11.71 8.73 -4.94
N ILE A 249 -11.64 7.98 -6.04
CA ILE A 249 -10.37 7.51 -6.60
C ILE A 249 -9.46 8.70 -6.96
N ARG A 250 -9.96 9.71 -7.67
CA ARG A 250 -9.18 10.93 -7.99
C ARG A 250 -8.72 11.67 -6.73
N ALA A 251 -9.56 11.75 -5.71
CA ALA A 251 -9.17 12.39 -4.45
C ALA A 251 -8.03 11.63 -3.75
N LEU A 252 -7.98 10.30 -3.90
CA LEU A 252 -6.99 9.44 -3.28
C LEU A 252 -5.67 9.38 -4.07
N PHE A 253 -5.76 9.22 -5.39
CA PHE A 253 -4.60 9.00 -6.28
C PHE A 253 -4.12 10.27 -6.99
N GLY A 254 -4.86 11.39 -6.92
CA GLY A 254 -4.63 12.62 -7.70
C GLY A 254 -5.22 12.55 -9.12
N ASP A 255 -5.27 11.36 -9.70
CA ASP A 255 -5.88 11.06 -11.00
C ASP A 255 -6.58 9.69 -10.96
N ILE A 256 -7.01 9.17 -12.13
CA ILE A 256 -7.51 7.80 -12.21
C ILE A 256 -6.36 6.92 -12.67
N PRO A 257 -5.95 5.91 -11.87
CA PRO A 257 -4.95 4.93 -12.28
C PRO A 257 -5.26 4.33 -13.65
N ALA A 258 -4.28 4.33 -14.55
CA ALA A 258 -4.38 3.73 -15.88
C ALA A 258 -4.35 2.19 -15.83
N GLY A 259 -3.69 1.61 -14.83
CA GLY A 259 -3.54 0.17 -14.63
C GLY A 259 -2.55 -0.50 -15.58
N LYS A 260 -1.58 0.26 -16.11
CA LYS A 260 -0.70 -0.20 -17.20
C LYS A 260 0.75 -0.44 -16.80
N LYS A 261 1.18 0.05 -15.64
CA LYS A 261 2.57 -0.12 -15.16
C LYS A 261 2.68 -1.35 -14.26
N ASN A 262 2.61 -2.53 -14.88
CA ASN A 262 2.67 -3.82 -14.19
C ASN A 262 3.11 -4.95 -15.13
N ALA A 263 3.44 -6.10 -14.56
CA ALA A 263 3.94 -7.28 -15.28
C ALA A 263 3.00 -7.84 -16.36
N LEU A 264 1.69 -7.54 -16.35
CA LEU A 264 0.79 -7.99 -17.41
C LEU A 264 0.85 -7.12 -18.67
N ASN A 265 1.33 -5.88 -18.54
CA ASN A 265 1.29 -4.87 -19.60
C ASN A 265 2.69 -4.42 -20.05
N ILE A 266 3.73 -4.72 -19.27
CA ILE A 266 5.11 -4.44 -19.63
C ILE A 266 5.73 -5.74 -20.17
N THR A 267 6.06 -5.75 -21.46
CA THR A 267 7.02 -6.72 -22.01
C THR A 267 8.38 -6.49 -21.35
N ALA A 268 8.68 -7.27 -20.31
CA ALA A 268 10.01 -7.51 -19.74
C ALA A 268 10.99 -6.31 -19.76
N ALA A 269 10.70 -5.25 -19.01
CA ALA A 269 11.71 -4.29 -18.58
C ALA A 269 11.40 -3.89 -17.13
N ALA A 270 12.06 -4.56 -16.18
CA ALA A 270 11.86 -4.32 -14.76
C ALA A 270 12.30 -2.88 -14.40
N PRO A 271 11.53 -2.13 -13.60
CA PRO A 271 12.07 -0.94 -12.94
C PRO A 271 13.14 -1.40 -11.95
N SER A 272 14.40 -1.06 -12.23
CA SER A 272 15.53 -1.37 -11.35
C SER A 272 15.48 -0.46 -10.12
N MET A 273 15.26 -1.02 -8.93
CA MET A 273 15.68 -0.31 -7.73
C MET A 273 17.20 -0.09 -7.79
N PRO A 274 17.71 1.08 -7.35
CA PRO A 274 19.16 1.27 -7.26
C PRO A 274 19.76 0.15 -6.38
N PRO A 275 20.90 -0.43 -6.78
CA PRO A 275 21.51 -1.51 -6.02
C PRO A 275 21.77 -1.08 -4.58
N PRO A 276 21.64 -1.99 -3.59
CA PRO A 276 22.00 -1.68 -2.22
C PRO A 276 23.45 -1.23 -2.16
N GLU A 277 23.68 -0.08 -1.52
CA GLU A 277 25.02 0.46 -1.28
C GLU A 277 25.84 -0.61 -0.54
N GLN A 278 26.90 -1.09 -1.18
CA GLN A 278 27.77 -2.10 -0.61
C GLN A 278 28.41 -1.54 0.66
N ALA A 279 28.24 -2.24 1.79
CA ALA A 279 28.93 -1.89 3.01
C ALA A 279 30.45 -1.88 2.77
N PRO A 280 31.20 -0.90 3.31
CA PRO A 280 32.63 -0.83 3.11
C PRO A 280 33.29 -2.11 3.63
N VAL A 281 34.12 -2.71 2.76
CA VAL A 281 34.92 -3.88 3.10
C VAL A 281 35.87 -3.49 4.24
N PRO A 282 35.87 -4.20 5.38
CA PRO A 282 36.87 -3.95 6.42
C PRO A 282 38.25 -4.21 5.84
N MET A 283 39.11 -3.19 5.82
CA MET A 283 40.53 -3.35 5.51
C MET A 283 41.13 -4.26 6.60
N LYS A 284 41.72 -5.37 6.16
CA LYS A 284 42.59 -6.21 6.98
C LYS A 284 43.93 -5.52 7.21
#